data_AF-A0A2G8JSW3-F1
#
_entry.id   AF-A0A2G8JSW3-F1
#
_cell.length_a   1.000
_cell.length_b   1.000
_cell.length_c   1.000
_cell.angle_alpha   90.00
_cell.angle_beta   90.00
_cell.angle_gamma   90.00
#
_symmetry.space_group_name_H-M   'P 1'
#
loop_
_entity.id
_entity.type
_entity.pdbx_description
1 polymer ?
#
loop_
_entity_poly.entity_id
_entity_poly.type
_entity_poly.pdbx_seq_one_letter_code
_entity_poly.pdbx_strand_id
1 'polypeptide(L)'
;MIFVFLHYTQDGESHINDNCSRRYTCNNTELITEAHSCSVDASCDERDGVRNCYCNDGYYGDGVTCIRRDCYDIFNGGATVDGIYTIYPTGWESTGFQVYCEMSTDGGGWTVFQRRSTTNEGFSQGWAQYKAGFGDVNYDHWLGNDKLNALTNQGTYQLRVDLRYTAGVGVWYYALYTNFSIGNETDKYRLTLGTYSGTAGS
;
A
#
# COMPACT_ATOMS: atom_id res chain seq x y z
N MET A 1 29.71 -21.36 -37.03
CA MET A 1 29.37 -19.93 -37.16
C MET A 1 29.25 -19.40 -35.74
N ILE A 2 30.14 -18.49 -35.32
CA ILE A 2 30.10 -17.89 -33.98
C ILE A 2 29.48 -16.51 -34.17
N PHE A 3 28.32 -16.30 -33.57
CA PHE A 3 27.67 -14.99 -33.49
C PHE A 3 28.03 -14.40 -32.13
N VAL A 4 28.68 -13.24 -32.13
CA VAL A 4 28.95 -12.46 -30.91
C VAL A 4 28.01 -11.27 -30.93
N PHE A 5 27.06 -11.23 -30.01
CA PHE A 5 26.29 -10.01 -29.72
C PHE A 5 27.16 -9.13 -28.81
N LEU A 6 27.61 -7.98 -29.33
CA LEU A 6 28.14 -6.91 -28.49
C LEU A 6 26.94 -6.04 -28.09
N HIS A 7 26.45 -6.19 -26.87
CA HIS A 7 25.59 -5.16 -26.28
C HIS A 7 26.46 -3.97 -25.89
N TYR A 8 26.22 -2.83 -26.55
CA TYR A 8 26.89 -1.58 -26.25
C TYR A 8 26.11 -0.91 -25.11
N THR A 9 26.70 -0.84 -23.92
CA THR A 9 26.11 -0.14 -22.77
C THR A 9 26.02 1.35 -23.07
N GLN A 10 24.82 1.91 -23.03
CA GLN A 10 24.61 3.34 -23.27
C GLN A 10 25.03 4.17 -22.05
N ASP A 11 25.36 5.44 -22.28
CA ASP A 11 25.66 6.36 -21.20
C ASP A 11 24.45 6.47 -20.24
N GLY A 12 24.70 6.34 -18.94
CA GLY A 12 23.68 6.27 -17.89
C GLY A 12 23.07 4.88 -17.65
N GLU A 13 23.37 3.88 -18.49
CA GLU A 13 22.87 2.52 -18.29
C GLU A 13 23.59 1.86 -17.10
N SER A 14 22.82 1.13 -16.29
CA SER A 14 23.35 0.42 -15.12
C SER A 14 23.05 -1.07 -15.18
N HIS A 15 24.03 -1.87 -14.78
CA HIS A 15 23.97 -3.33 -14.74
C HIS A 15 24.34 -3.83 -13.35
N ILE A 16 23.63 -4.85 -12.86
CA ILE A 16 23.88 -5.46 -11.56
C ILE A 16 24.54 -6.83 -11.77
N ASN A 17 25.58 -7.11 -11.01
CA ASN A 17 26.29 -8.39 -11.14
C ASN A 17 25.46 -9.58 -10.66
N ASP A 18 25.96 -10.79 -10.94
CA ASP A 18 25.16 -12.01 -10.77
C ASP A 18 24.60 -12.25 -9.37
N ASN A 19 25.31 -11.78 -8.35
CA ASN A 19 24.93 -11.93 -6.93
C ASN A 19 24.41 -10.63 -6.30
N CYS A 20 24.08 -9.63 -7.12
CA CYS A 20 23.61 -8.30 -6.72
C CYS A 20 24.49 -7.59 -5.66
N SER A 21 25.78 -7.90 -5.61
CA SER A 21 26.74 -7.26 -4.69
C SER A 21 27.36 -5.98 -5.26
N ARG A 22 27.26 -5.76 -6.58
CA ARG A 22 27.80 -4.59 -7.27
C ARG A 22 26.86 -4.10 -8.35
N ARG A 23 26.81 -2.77 -8.49
CA ARG A 23 26.19 -2.08 -9.61
C ARG A 23 27.28 -1.42 -10.45
N TYR A 24 27.21 -1.62 -11.76
CA TYR A 24 28.08 -1.00 -12.75
C TYR A 24 27.25 0.03 -13.51
N THR A 25 27.70 1.28 -13.57
CA THR A 25 27.03 2.34 -14.32
C THR A 25 28.00 2.89 -15.35
N CYS A 26 27.58 2.95 -16.61
CA CYS A 26 28.36 3.61 -17.65
C CYS A 26 28.18 5.13 -17.54
N ASN A 27 29.28 5.87 -17.39
CA ASN A 27 29.31 7.32 -17.45
C ASN A 27 30.31 7.75 -18.52
N ASN A 28 29.80 8.16 -19.68
CA ASN A 28 30.53 8.43 -20.91
C ASN A 28 31.39 7.24 -21.35
N THR A 29 32.68 7.24 -20.98
CA THR A 29 33.65 6.17 -21.29
C THR A 29 34.15 5.47 -20.03
N GLU A 30 33.65 5.84 -18.86
CA GLU A 30 34.07 5.31 -17.57
C GLU A 30 32.99 4.36 -17.00
N LEU A 31 33.42 3.19 -16.55
CA LEU A 31 32.56 2.25 -15.85
C LEU A 31 32.67 2.49 -14.34
N ILE A 32 31.66 3.11 -13.76
CA ILE A 32 31.58 3.36 -12.32
C ILE A 32 31.07 2.09 -11.65
N THR A 33 31.77 1.62 -10.61
CA THR A 33 31.38 0.43 -9.85
C THR A 33 31.08 0.80 -8.40
N GLU A 34 29.88 0.45 -7.94
CA GLU A 34 29.43 0.74 -6.58
C GLU A 34 29.02 -0.53 -5.85
N ALA A 35 29.19 -0.52 -4.52
CA ALA A 35 28.64 -1.58 -3.68
C ALA A 35 27.11 -1.55 -3.76
N HIS A 36 26.51 -2.74 -3.89
CA HIS A 36 25.07 -2.89 -4.00
C HIS A 36 24.63 -4.04 -3.10
N SER A 37 23.43 -3.94 -2.54
CA SER A 37 22.83 -5.00 -1.74
C SER A 37 21.32 -4.85 -1.79
N CYS A 38 20.63 -5.95 -2.06
CA CYS A 38 19.18 -5.99 -1.99
C CYS A 38 18.69 -5.85 -0.54
N SER A 39 17.44 -5.41 -0.39
CA SER A 39 16.73 -5.53 0.88
C SER A 39 16.74 -6.98 1.36
N VAL A 40 16.67 -7.19 2.68
CA VAL A 40 16.39 -8.52 3.26
C VAL A 40 15.02 -9.06 2.82
N ASP A 41 14.13 -8.16 2.42
CA ASP A 41 12.79 -8.44 1.91
C ASP A 41 12.74 -8.44 0.37
N ALA A 42 13.89 -8.64 -0.28
CA ALA A 42 14.01 -8.77 -1.73
C ALA A 42 14.87 -9.98 -2.12
N SER A 43 14.71 -10.40 -3.36
CA SER A 43 15.48 -11.44 -4.02
C SER A 43 16.32 -10.82 -5.16
N CYS A 44 17.53 -11.33 -5.32
CA CYS A 44 18.38 -11.01 -6.47
C CYS A 44 18.03 -11.99 -7.60
N ASP A 45 17.19 -11.53 -8.53
CA ASP A 45 16.69 -12.36 -9.62
C ASP A 45 16.93 -11.70 -10.98
N GLU A 46 16.64 -12.44 -12.05
CA GLU A 46 16.57 -11.92 -13.40
C GLU A 46 15.14 -12.05 -13.94
N ARG A 47 14.50 -10.92 -14.27
CA ARG A 47 13.14 -10.88 -14.83
C ARG A 47 13.18 -10.13 -16.16
N ASP A 48 12.64 -10.74 -17.21
CA ASP A 48 12.68 -10.21 -18.58
C ASP A 48 14.09 -9.81 -19.06
N GLY A 49 15.10 -10.58 -18.67
CA GLY A 49 16.51 -10.36 -19.02
C GLY A 49 17.21 -9.23 -18.24
N VAL A 50 16.54 -8.64 -17.24
CA VAL A 50 17.12 -7.63 -16.36
C VAL A 50 17.40 -8.26 -15.01
N ARG A 51 18.66 -8.25 -14.58
CA ARG A 51 19.04 -8.63 -13.22
C ARG A 51 18.90 -7.45 -12.28
N ASN A 52 18.13 -7.61 -11.22
CA ASN A 52 17.94 -6.58 -10.21
C ASN A 52 17.50 -7.20 -8.87
N CYS A 53 17.44 -6.35 -7.85
CA CYS A 53 16.72 -6.67 -6.64
C CYS A 53 15.21 -6.53 -6.92
N TYR A 54 14.44 -7.55 -6.57
CA TYR A 54 12.98 -7.53 -6.68
C TYR A 54 12.39 -7.80 -5.30
N CYS A 55 11.51 -6.92 -4.85
CA CYS A 55 10.82 -7.12 -3.56
C CYS A 55 10.06 -8.45 -3.56
N ASN A 56 10.13 -9.15 -2.42
CA ASN A 56 9.39 -10.39 -2.19
C ASN A 56 7.88 -10.12 -2.13
N ASP A 57 7.09 -11.17 -2.23
CA ASP A 57 5.63 -11.04 -2.35
C ASP A 57 5.00 -10.19 -1.23
N GLY A 58 4.22 -9.22 -1.71
CA GLY A 58 3.53 -8.17 -0.97
C GLY A 58 4.42 -7.07 -0.39
N TYR A 59 5.73 -7.05 -0.67
CA TYR A 59 6.55 -5.85 -0.51
C TYR A 59 6.64 -5.08 -1.82
N TYR A 60 6.82 -3.76 -1.72
CA TYR A 60 6.92 -2.87 -2.88
C TYR A 60 8.08 -1.90 -2.72
N GLY A 61 8.67 -1.51 -3.84
CA GLY A 61 9.79 -0.58 -3.89
C GLY A 61 10.77 -0.93 -5.01
N ASP A 62 12.01 -0.48 -4.87
CA ASP A 62 13.07 -0.63 -5.88
C ASP A 62 13.94 -1.89 -5.67
N GLY A 63 13.55 -2.76 -4.73
CA GLY A 63 14.28 -3.97 -4.36
C GLY A 63 15.45 -3.73 -3.40
N VAL A 64 15.97 -2.51 -3.30
CA VAL A 64 16.91 -2.09 -2.26
C VAL A 64 16.14 -1.67 -1.01
N THR A 65 15.02 -1.00 -1.22
CA THR A 65 14.03 -0.65 -0.20
C THR A 65 12.73 -1.36 -0.54
N CYS A 66 12.23 -2.16 0.38
CA CYS A 66 11.00 -2.93 0.22
C CYS A 66 10.10 -2.68 1.42
N ILE A 67 8.89 -2.18 1.17
CA ILE A 67 7.94 -1.76 2.21
C ILE A 67 6.58 -2.39 1.99
N ARG A 68 5.80 -2.54 3.07
CA ARG A 68 4.40 -2.93 3.03
C ARG A 68 3.55 -1.67 3.03
N ARG A 69 2.87 -1.36 1.93
CA ARG A 69 2.21 -0.04 1.77
C ARG A 69 0.84 0.03 2.40
N ASP A 70 0.19 -1.11 2.58
CA ASP A 70 -1.14 -1.27 3.15
C ASP A 70 -1.35 -2.67 3.72
N CYS A 71 -2.55 -2.96 4.23
CA CYS A 71 -2.89 -4.27 4.79
C CYS A 71 -2.95 -5.39 3.74
N TYR A 72 -3.21 -5.07 2.47
CA TYR A 72 -3.26 -6.07 1.41
C TYR A 72 -1.85 -6.57 1.07
N ASP A 73 -0.91 -5.63 1.01
CA ASP A 73 0.51 -5.92 0.94
C ASP A 73 0.94 -6.83 2.10
N ILE A 74 0.58 -6.49 3.35
CA ILE A 74 0.88 -7.32 4.52
C ILE A 74 0.26 -8.73 4.42
N PHE A 75 -1.00 -8.82 4.00
CA PHE A 75 -1.72 -10.08 3.83
C PHE A 75 -1.05 -10.99 2.79
N ASN A 76 -0.66 -10.45 1.63
CA ASN A 76 0.07 -11.18 0.60
C ASN A 76 1.47 -11.62 1.07
N GLY A 77 2.00 -10.99 2.12
CA GLY A 77 3.19 -11.45 2.83
C GLY A 77 3.00 -12.68 3.72
N GLY A 78 1.79 -13.21 3.81
CA GLY A 78 1.43 -14.38 4.61
C GLY A 78 0.88 -14.04 6.00
N ALA A 79 0.65 -12.76 6.32
CA ALA A 79 -0.03 -12.39 7.56
C ALA A 79 -1.53 -12.72 7.46
N THR A 80 -2.05 -13.41 8.47
CA THR A 80 -3.45 -13.91 8.49
C THR A 80 -4.23 -13.50 9.73
N VAL A 81 -3.61 -12.76 10.64
CA VAL A 81 -4.20 -12.38 11.94
C VAL A 81 -4.73 -10.96 11.86
N ASP A 82 -5.98 -10.77 12.28
CA ASP A 82 -6.56 -9.43 12.41
C ASP A 82 -5.85 -8.65 13.53
N GLY A 83 -5.56 -7.37 13.31
CA GLY A 83 -4.90 -6.56 14.33
C GLY A 83 -4.28 -5.27 13.83
N ILE A 84 -3.53 -4.61 14.71
CA ILE A 84 -2.79 -3.40 14.35
C ILE A 84 -1.49 -3.76 13.65
N TYR A 85 -1.28 -3.13 12.51
CA TYR A 85 -0.01 -3.18 11.78
C TYR A 85 0.45 -1.76 11.45
N THR A 86 1.76 -1.61 11.26
CA THR A 86 2.34 -0.39 10.68
C THR A 86 2.46 -0.56 9.18
N ILE A 87 1.98 0.42 8.42
CA ILE A 87 2.06 0.45 6.96
C ILE A 87 2.84 1.69 6.51
N TYR A 88 3.36 1.63 5.28
CA TYR A 88 4.21 2.67 4.69
C TYR A 88 3.69 3.07 3.31
N PRO A 89 2.61 3.87 3.22
CA PRO A 89 2.09 4.30 1.93
C PRO A 89 3.10 5.13 1.13
N THR A 90 3.04 5.02 -0.19
CA THR A 90 3.90 5.75 -1.11
C THR A 90 3.65 7.25 -0.98
N GLY A 91 4.72 8.03 -0.84
CA GLY A 91 4.61 9.48 -0.65
C GLY A 91 4.24 9.91 0.77
N TRP A 92 4.14 8.97 1.72
CA TRP A 92 4.06 9.28 3.14
C TRP A 92 5.44 9.37 3.80
N GLU A 93 5.48 9.86 5.04
CA GLU A 93 6.68 9.85 5.89
C GLU A 93 7.24 8.43 6.06
N SER A 94 8.58 8.32 6.07
CA SER A 94 9.28 7.03 6.18
C SER A 94 9.03 6.30 7.51
N THR A 95 8.47 6.97 8.50
CA THR A 95 8.04 6.40 9.79
C THR A 95 6.79 5.53 9.67
N GLY A 96 6.01 5.67 8.58
CA GLY A 96 4.74 4.98 8.40
C GLY A 96 3.69 5.39 9.44
N PHE A 97 2.58 4.66 9.48
CA PHE A 97 1.56 4.82 10.53
C PHE A 97 0.79 3.54 10.79
N GLN A 98 0.17 3.47 11.96
CA GLN A 98 -0.61 2.31 12.39
C GLN A 98 -2.02 2.33 11.79
N VAL A 99 -2.48 1.15 11.37
CA VAL A 99 -3.83 0.86 10.89
C VAL A 99 -4.31 -0.46 11.48
N TYR A 100 -5.63 -0.65 11.52
CA TYR A 100 -6.18 -1.98 11.77
C TYR A 100 -6.34 -2.72 10.44
N CYS A 101 -5.74 -3.90 10.36
CA CYS A 101 -5.88 -4.80 9.23
C CYS A 101 -6.87 -5.90 9.56
N GLU A 102 -7.91 -6.02 8.73
CA GLU A 102 -8.82 -7.16 8.75
C GLU A 102 -8.37 -8.17 7.68
N MET A 103 -7.81 -9.27 8.15
CA MET A 103 -7.22 -10.36 7.37
C MET A 103 -8.18 -11.54 7.16
N SER A 104 -9.24 -11.64 7.95
CA SER A 104 -10.15 -12.80 7.95
C SER A 104 -11.39 -12.66 7.05
N THR A 105 -11.89 -11.43 6.84
CA THR A 105 -13.17 -11.19 6.16
C THR A 105 -12.98 -11.01 4.64
N ASP A 106 -13.86 -11.66 3.84
CA ASP A 106 -14.01 -11.43 2.39
C ASP A 106 -12.68 -11.38 1.61
N GLY A 107 -11.84 -12.39 1.78
CA GLY A 107 -10.54 -12.49 1.11
C GLY A 107 -9.38 -11.80 1.84
N GLY A 108 -9.63 -11.04 2.90
CA GLY A 108 -8.60 -10.45 3.76
C GLY A 108 -7.84 -9.28 3.15
N GLY A 109 -6.90 -8.72 3.92
CA GLY A 109 -6.04 -7.62 3.49
C GLY A 109 -6.73 -6.24 3.51
N TRP A 110 -7.80 -6.08 4.28
CA TRP A 110 -8.54 -4.82 4.34
C TRP A 110 -7.90 -3.85 5.32
N THR A 111 -7.56 -2.65 4.83
CA THR A 111 -7.16 -1.53 5.68
C THR A 111 -8.41 -0.83 6.22
N VAL A 112 -8.67 -0.96 7.52
CA VAL A 112 -9.80 -0.29 8.17
C VAL A 112 -9.43 1.16 8.44
N PHE A 113 -10.11 2.10 7.76
CA PHE A 113 -9.89 3.53 7.97
C PHE A 113 -10.96 4.19 8.84
N GLN A 114 -12.10 3.52 9.02
CA GLN A 114 -13.18 3.97 9.86
C GLN A 114 -13.83 2.76 10.50
N ARG A 115 -14.12 2.87 11.80
CA ARG A 115 -14.88 1.86 12.53
C ARG A 115 -15.79 2.52 13.56
N ARG A 116 -17.00 1.97 13.70
CA ARG A 116 -17.97 2.31 14.75
C ARG A 116 -18.49 1.01 15.37
N SER A 117 -17.94 0.68 16.52
CA SER A 117 -18.21 -0.53 17.29
C SER A 117 -18.70 -0.21 18.70
N THR A 118 -18.39 0.98 19.20
CA THR A 118 -18.81 1.47 20.52
C THR A 118 -19.53 2.83 20.42
N THR A 119 -19.79 3.45 21.57
CA THR A 119 -20.33 4.81 21.67
C THR A 119 -19.31 5.79 22.27
N ASN A 120 -18.07 5.36 22.49
CA ASN A 120 -17.12 6.10 23.32
C ASN A 120 -16.43 7.24 22.58
N GLU A 121 -16.33 7.17 21.25
CA GLU A 121 -15.63 8.18 20.46
C GLU A 121 -16.62 9.14 19.78
N GLY A 122 -16.42 10.44 20.00
CA GLY A 122 -17.22 11.48 19.37
C GLY A 122 -16.80 11.68 17.92
N PHE A 123 -17.70 11.47 16.97
CA PHE A 123 -17.46 11.74 15.53
C PHE A 123 -17.91 13.15 15.10
N SER A 124 -18.36 14.00 16.03
CA SER A 124 -18.67 15.40 15.72
C SER A 124 -17.40 16.26 15.85
N GLN A 125 -16.42 16.00 15.00
CA GLN A 125 -15.08 16.60 15.07
C GLN A 125 -14.88 17.75 14.07
N GLY A 126 -13.87 18.59 14.32
CA GLY A 126 -13.48 19.68 13.44
C GLY A 126 -12.64 19.23 12.23
N TRP A 127 -12.37 20.17 11.32
CA TRP A 127 -11.58 19.92 10.10
C TRP A 127 -10.18 19.37 10.39
N ALA A 128 -9.47 19.97 11.35
CA ALA A 128 -8.11 19.57 11.70
C ALA A 128 -8.05 18.12 12.22
N GLN A 129 -9.03 17.69 13.01
CA GLN A 129 -9.15 16.32 13.51
C GLN A 129 -9.48 15.35 12.38
N TYR A 130 -10.40 15.68 11.47
CA TYR A 130 -10.67 14.82 10.31
C TYR A 130 -9.49 14.72 9.35
N LYS A 131 -8.70 15.80 9.21
CA LYS A 131 -7.46 15.80 8.45
C LYS A 131 -6.42 14.84 9.05
N ALA A 132 -6.13 14.97 10.35
CA ALA A 132 -5.09 14.20 11.04
C ALA A 132 -5.51 12.77 11.40
N GLY A 133 -6.79 12.57 11.69
CA GLY A 133 -7.35 11.37 12.30
C GLY A 133 -7.60 11.51 13.80
N PHE A 134 -8.47 10.65 14.34
CA PHE A 134 -8.83 10.59 15.75
C PHE A 134 -9.38 9.20 16.13
N GLY A 135 -9.47 8.96 17.44
CA GLY A 135 -9.91 7.68 18.01
C GLY A 135 -8.77 6.67 18.15
N ASP A 136 -9.14 5.41 18.40
CA ASP A 136 -8.22 4.28 18.58
C ASP A 136 -8.40 3.30 17.43
N VAL A 137 -7.32 3.01 16.69
CA VAL A 137 -7.35 2.09 15.55
C VAL A 137 -7.82 0.68 15.93
N ASN A 138 -7.67 0.25 17.19
CA ASN A 138 -8.27 -1.00 17.66
C ASN A 138 -9.81 -0.96 17.72
N TYR A 139 -10.38 0.23 17.93
CA TYR A 139 -11.80 0.44 18.21
C TYR A 139 -12.37 1.50 17.26
N ASP A 140 -13.07 2.49 17.81
CA ASP A 140 -13.71 3.54 17.05
C ASP A 140 -12.68 4.59 16.65
N HIS A 141 -12.55 4.80 15.34
CA HIS A 141 -11.59 5.77 14.81
C HIS A 141 -11.98 6.29 13.43
N TRP A 142 -11.32 7.39 13.09
CA TRP A 142 -11.16 7.91 11.74
C TRP A 142 -9.67 8.04 11.46
N LEU A 143 -9.17 7.35 10.44
CA LEU A 143 -7.73 7.28 10.16
C LEU A 143 -7.09 8.65 9.89
N GLY A 144 -7.83 9.55 9.24
CA GLY A 144 -7.38 10.87 8.83
C GLY A 144 -7.38 11.03 7.32
N ASN A 145 -7.86 12.18 6.84
CA ASN A 145 -8.02 12.43 5.41
C ASN A 145 -6.68 12.54 4.67
N ASP A 146 -5.61 13.03 5.30
CA ASP A 146 -4.29 13.06 4.67
C ASP A 146 -3.77 11.64 4.41
N LYS A 147 -3.91 10.77 5.41
CA LYS A 147 -3.50 9.36 5.32
C LYS A 147 -4.34 8.60 4.28
N LEU A 148 -5.65 8.85 4.26
CA LEU A 148 -6.56 8.28 3.27
C LEU A 148 -6.27 8.76 1.85
N ASN A 149 -5.89 10.02 1.67
CA ASN A 149 -5.48 10.55 0.37
C ASN A 149 -4.20 9.84 -0.11
N ALA A 150 -3.17 9.73 0.74
CA ALA A 150 -1.94 9.01 0.40
C ALA A 150 -2.22 7.54 0.05
N LEU A 151 -3.02 6.84 0.86
CA LEU A 151 -3.42 5.45 0.63
C LEU A 151 -4.15 5.28 -0.71
N THR A 152 -5.21 6.04 -0.94
CA THR A 152 -6.10 5.78 -2.09
C THR A 152 -5.56 6.29 -3.42
N ASN A 153 -4.45 7.03 -3.43
CA ASN A 153 -3.82 7.54 -4.65
C ASN A 153 -2.47 6.88 -4.96
N GLN A 154 -2.04 5.86 -4.20
CA GLN A 154 -0.83 5.08 -4.52
C GLN A 154 -1.10 3.88 -5.47
N GLY A 155 -2.37 3.65 -5.80
CA GLY A 155 -2.82 2.50 -6.59
C GLY A 155 -4.33 2.52 -6.79
N THR A 156 -4.90 1.41 -7.24
CA THR A 156 -6.35 1.25 -7.35
C THR A 156 -6.89 0.58 -6.10
N TYR A 157 -7.85 1.23 -5.43
CA TYR A 157 -8.47 0.73 -4.21
C TYR A 157 -9.97 0.53 -4.40
N GLN A 158 -10.50 -0.51 -3.78
CA GLN A 158 -11.94 -0.72 -3.61
C GLN A 158 -12.36 -0.30 -2.20
N LEU A 159 -13.60 0.15 -2.05
CA LEU A 159 -14.20 0.48 -0.75
C LEU A 159 -15.28 -0.53 -0.42
N ARG A 160 -15.17 -1.15 0.76
CA ARG A 160 -16.23 -1.94 1.37
C ARG A 160 -16.75 -1.22 2.62
N VAL A 161 -18.06 -1.14 2.77
CA VAL A 161 -18.73 -0.59 3.94
C VAL A 161 -19.68 -1.65 4.48
N ASP A 162 -19.40 -2.15 5.69
CA ASP A 162 -20.26 -3.09 6.40
C ASP A 162 -21.09 -2.35 7.45
N LEU A 163 -22.41 -2.59 7.44
CA LEU A 163 -23.38 -1.95 8.31
C LEU A 163 -24.20 -3.02 9.03
N ARG A 164 -24.30 -2.92 10.36
CA ARG A 164 -25.17 -3.77 11.15
C ARG A 164 -26.39 -3.01 11.62
N TYR A 165 -27.58 -3.46 11.19
CA TYR A 165 -28.82 -2.90 11.69
C TYR A 165 -29.19 -3.56 13.03
N THR A 166 -29.06 -2.80 14.12
CA THR A 166 -29.27 -3.31 15.49
C THR A 166 -30.74 -3.28 15.93
N ALA A 167 -31.60 -2.52 15.26
CA ALA A 167 -33.04 -2.50 15.54
C ALA A 167 -33.75 -3.69 14.85
N GLY A 168 -33.50 -4.91 15.32
CA GLY A 168 -34.13 -6.13 14.78
C GLY A 168 -33.22 -7.35 14.82
N VAL A 169 -33.24 -8.16 13.77
CA VAL A 169 -32.58 -9.50 13.71
C VAL A 169 -31.04 -9.42 13.63
N GLY A 170 -30.42 -8.25 13.78
CA GLY A 170 -28.96 -8.11 13.79
C GLY A 170 -28.31 -8.50 12.46
N VAL A 171 -28.97 -8.19 11.35
CA VAL A 171 -28.52 -8.50 9.98
C VAL A 171 -27.41 -7.53 9.55
N TRP A 172 -26.39 -8.08 8.89
CA TRP A 172 -25.33 -7.33 8.24
C TRP A 172 -25.70 -7.02 6.79
N TYR A 173 -25.45 -5.78 6.40
CA TYR A 173 -25.53 -5.29 5.03
C TYR A 173 -24.15 -4.79 4.60
N TYR A 174 -23.88 -4.84 3.31
CA TYR A 174 -22.64 -4.28 2.78
C TYR A 174 -22.88 -3.45 1.52
N ALA A 175 -21.97 -2.51 1.28
CA ALA A 175 -21.80 -1.78 0.03
C ALA A 175 -20.35 -1.91 -0.41
N LEU A 176 -20.12 -2.26 -1.66
CA LEU A 176 -18.82 -2.41 -2.29
C LEU A 176 -18.73 -1.49 -3.51
N TYR A 177 -17.64 -0.74 -3.61
CA TYR A 177 -17.34 0.15 -4.73
C TYR A 177 -16.02 -0.27 -5.37
N THR A 178 -16.03 -0.47 -6.69
CA THR A 178 -14.84 -0.97 -7.44
C THR A 178 -13.68 0.01 -7.51
N ASN A 179 -13.93 1.29 -7.22
CA ASN A 179 -12.90 2.33 -7.14
C ASN A 179 -13.24 3.23 -5.96
N PHE A 180 -12.22 3.65 -5.22
CA PHE A 180 -12.32 4.56 -4.10
C PHE A 180 -11.07 5.41 -4.03
N SER A 181 -11.25 6.72 -4.16
CA SER A 181 -10.19 7.67 -3.86
C SER A 181 -10.75 8.96 -3.29
N ILE A 182 -9.91 9.66 -2.54
CA ILE A 182 -10.20 11.02 -2.09
C ILE A 182 -9.12 11.98 -2.61
N GLY A 183 -9.53 13.19 -2.96
CA GLY A 183 -8.62 14.28 -3.34
C GLY A 183 -7.74 14.74 -2.17
N ASN A 184 -6.83 15.67 -2.44
CA ASN A 184 -6.02 16.30 -1.41
C ASN A 184 -6.80 17.41 -0.67
N GLU A 185 -6.16 18.08 0.30
CA GLU A 185 -6.81 19.15 1.06
C GLU A 185 -7.28 20.33 0.20
N THR A 186 -6.52 20.70 -0.83
CA THR A 186 -6.90 21.79 -1.75
C THR A 186 -8.17 21.46 -2.54
N ASP A 187 -8.34 20.19 -2.91
CA ASP A 187 -9.58 19.65 -3.50
C ASP A 187 -10.60 19.21 -2.42
N LYS A 188 -10.41 19.66 -1.17
CA LYS A 188 -11.31 19.42 -0.02
C LYS A 188 -11.62 17.95 0.22
N TYR A 189 -10.65 17.07 -0.06
CA TYR A 189 -10.80 15.62 0.06
C TYR A 189 -12.00 15.05 -0.72
N ARG A 190 -12.28 15.62 -1.90
CA ARG A 190 -13.38 15.20 -2.77
C ARG A 190 -13.36 13.68 -3.02
N LEU A 191 -14.48 13.04 -2.73
CA LEU A 191 -14.68 11.60 -2.91
C LEU A 191 -14.92 11.25 -4.38
N THR A 192 -14.24 10.20 -4.84
CA THR A 192 -14.51 9.53 -6.12
C THR A 192 -14.82 8.06 -5.85
N LEU A 193 -15.93 7.58 -6.39
CA LEU A 193 -16.38 6.19 -6.26
C LEU A 193 -16.58 5.55 -7.63
N GLY A 194 -16.29 4.26 -7.70
CA GLY A 194 -16.59 3.40 -8.84
C GLY A 194 -18.00 2.83 -8.81
N THR A 195 -18.18 1.71 -9.49
CA THR A 195 -19.47 1.02 -9.58
C THR A 195 -19.85 0.42 -8.23
N TYR A 196 -21.10 0.63 -7.84
CA TYR A 196 -21.69 0.06 -6.62
C TYR A 196 -22.13 -1.40 -6.83
N SER A 197 -21.96 -2.20 -5.78
CA SER A 197 -22.64 -3.48 -5.59
C SER A 197 -22.89 -3.71 -4.09
N GLY A 198 -23.91 -4.50 -3.73
CA GLY A 198 -24.15 -4.83 -2.33
C GLY A 198 -25.61 -4.98 -1.96
N THR A 199 -25.85 -5.12 -0.66
CA THR A 199 -27.18 -5.34 -0.06
C THR A 199 -27.68 -4.17 0.76
N ALA A 200 -26.85 -3.14 0.98
CA ALA A 200 -27.19 -1.96 1.78
C ALA A 200 -28.13 -0.96 1.09
N GLY A 201 -28.53 -1.22 -0.16
CA GLY A 201 -29.29 -0.29 -1.00
C GLY A 201 -28.39 0.76 -1.66
N SER A 202 -28.78 1.21 -2.85
CA SER A 202 -28.11 2.27 -3.63
C SER A 202 -28.70 3.64 -3.34
#